data_AF-A0A4D4LMT2-F1
#
_entry.id   AF-A0A4D4LMT2-F1
#
_cell.length_a   1.000
_cell.length_b   1.000
_cell.length_c   1.000
_cell.angle_alpha   90.00
_cell.angle_beta   90.00
_cell.angle_gamma   90.00
#
_symmetry.space_group_name_H-M   'P 1'
#
loop_
_entity.id
_entity.type
_entity.pdbx_description
1 polymer ?
#
loop_
_entity_poly.entity_id
_entity_poly.type
_entity_poly.pdbx_seq_one_letter_code
_entity_poly.pdbx_strand_id
1 'polypeptide(L)'
;MHMSRDGEPCHVEIFRRGQSEVIADGGDDQEPLPEGVQGILKASGFVEETVPPLYSWFQLPPNLGRREENARSGRALAALTEAGYLVAFDPDLSDDGD
;
A
#
# COMPACT_ATOMS: atom_id res chain seq x y z
N MET A 1 12.83 6.76 -2.16
CA MET A 1 12.92 6.00 -0.90
C MET A 1 12.64 7.00 0.19
N HIS A 2 11.69 6.70 1.05
CA HIS A 2 11.01 7.66 1.91
C HIS A 2 10.92 7.09 3.32
N MET A 3 10.53 7.92 4.28
CA MET A 3 10.31 7.45 5.65
C MET A 3 8.84 7.05 5.81
N SER A 4 8.62 5.85 6.34
CA SER A 4 7.30 5.39 6.79
C SER A 4 6.81 6.24 7.97
N ARG A 5 5.54 6.07 8.35
CA ARG A 5 4.96 6.71 9.54
C ARG A 5 5.65 6.32 10.84
N ASP A 6 6.25 5.14 10.87
CA ASP A 6 7.02 4.62 12.00
C ASP A 6 8.50 5.07 11.97
N GLY A 7 8.90 5.83 10.95
CA GLY A 7 10.25 6.38 10.82
C GLY A 7 11.27 5.40 10.21
N GLU A 8 10.80 4.37 9.51
CA GLU A 8 11.64 3.39 8.84
C GLU A 8 11.78 3.69 7.33
N PRO A 9 12.96 3.49 6.74
CA PRO A 9 13.15 3.75 5.31
C PRO A 9 12.43 2.67 4.47
N CYS A 10 11.48 3.09 3.64
CA CYS A 10 10.74 2.22 2.73
C CYS A 10 10.63 2.81 1.31
N HIS A 11 10.26 1.97 0.35
CA HIS A 11 9.86 2.41 -0.99
C HIS A 11 8.35 2.67 -1.07
N VAL A 12 7.58 1.98 -0.24
CA VAL A 12 6.13 2.07 -0.15
C VAL A 12 5.69 1.64 1.24
N GLU A 13 4.67 2.30 1.77
CA GLU A 13 3.98 1.93 3.00
C GLU A 13 2.58 1.42 2.64
N ILE A 14 2.18 0.26 3.17
CA ILE A 14 0.83 -0.28 3.03
C ILE A 14 0.18 -0.29 4.42
N PHE A 15 -0.89 0.50 4.58
CA PHE A 15 -1.52 0.70 5.89
C PHE A 15 -3.03 0.86 5.81
N ARG A 16 -3.72 0.59 6.93
CA ARG A 16 -5.14 0.87 7.07
C ARG A 16 -5.34 2.31 7.55
N ARG A 17 -6.02 3.13 6.76
CA ARG A 17 -6.44 4.49 7.15
C ARG A 17 -7.76 4.41 7.91
N GLY A 18 -7.69 4.56 9.24
CA GLY A 18 -8.86 4.48 10.10
C GLY A 18 -9.44 3.06 10.12
N GLN A 19 -10.75 2.92 9.87
CA GLN A 19 -11.41 1.60 9.83
C GLN A 19 -11.83 1.15 8.42
N SER A 20 -11.48 1.90 7.38
CA SER A 20 -12.25 1.82 6.13
C SER A 20 -11.43 1.59 4.86
N GLU A 21 -10.19 2.07 4.79
CA GLU A 21 -9.45 2.11 3.53
C GLU A 21 -8.04 1.56 3.73
N VAL A 22 -7.63 0.63 2.88
CA VAL A 22 -6.23 0.19 2.82
C VAL A 22 -5.53 0.95 1.71
N ILE A 23 -4.48 1.67 2.09
CA ILE A 23 -3.74 2.59 1.23
C ILE A 23 -2.31 2.07 1.07
N ALA A 24 -1.76 2.23 -0.13
CA ALA A 24 -0.35 2.07 -0.44
C ALA A 24 0.20 3.41 -0.93
N ASP A 25 1.19 3.96 -0.22
CA ASP A 25 1.67 5.32 -0.42
C ASP A 25 3.20 5.42 -0.35
N GLY A 26 3.75 6.43 -1.03
CA GLY A 26 5.19 6.72 -1.05
C GLY A 26 5.69 7.50 0.17
N GLY A 27 4.81 7.97 1.07
CA GLY A 27 5.16 8.88 2.16
C GLY A 27 4.95 10.35 1.77
N ASP A 28 5.40 11.27 2.65
CA ASP A 28 5.16 12.72 2.49
C ASP A 28 5.87 13.38 1.30
N ASP A 29 6.87 12.72 0.72
CA ASP A 29 7.47 13.16 -0.53
C ASP A 29 6.47 12.88 -1.66
N GLN A 30 5.91 13.96 -2.23
CA GLN A 30 4.91 13.96 -3.30
C GLN A 30 5.42 13.37 -4.63
N GLU A 31 6.47 12.56 -4.60
CA GLU A 31 7.01 11.85 -5.74
C GLU A 31 6.15 10.62 -6.04
N PRO A 32 5.88 10.32 -7.32
CA PRO A 32 5.18 9.10 -7.68
C PRO A 32 5.99 7.87 -7.27
N LEU A 33 5.30 6.82 -6.82
CA LEU A 33 5.92 5.52 -6.55
C LEU A 33 6.68 5.00 -7.79
N PRO A 34 7.76 4.20 -7.61
CA PRO A 34 8.45 3.58 -8.73
C PRO A 34 7.49 2.79 -9.63
N GLU A 35 7.66 2.84 -10.97
CA GLU A 35 6.73 2.17 -11.90
C GLU A 35 6.55 0.67 -11.60
N GLY A 36 7.61 -0.02 -11.16
CA GLY A 36 7.53 -1.42 -10.76
C GLY A 36 6.65 -1.65 -9.52
N VAL A 37 6.69 -0.73 -8.55
CA VAL A 37 5.82 -0.75 -7.36
C VAL A 37 4.37 -0.54 -7.78
N GLN A 38 4.10 0.46 -8.62
CA GLN A 38 2.75 0.74 -9.12
C GLN A 38 2.16 -0.48 -9.86
N GLY A 39 2.96 -1.14 -10.71
CA GLY A 39 2.54 -2.33 -11.44
C GLY A 39 2.14 -3.48 -10.51
N ILE A 40 2.92 -3.72 -9.44
CA ILE A 40 2.64 -4.77 -8.45
C ILE A 40 1.39 -4.43 -7.64
N LEU A 41 1.20 -3.17 -7.25
CA LEU A 41 0.00 -2.72 -6.53
C LEU A 41 -1.25 -2.93 -7.39
N LYS A 42 -1.22 -2.49 -8.65
CA LYS A 42 -2.31 -2.71 -9.62
C LYS A 42 -2.60 -4.21 -9.81
N ALA A 43 -1.57 -5.04 -9.95
CA ALA A 43 -1.73 -6.49 -10.06
C ALA A 43 -2.30 -7.16 -8.79
N SER A 44 -2.12 -6.53 -7.63
CA SER A 44 -2.66 -6.98 -6.34
C SER A 44 -4.07 -6.44 -6.07
N GLY A 45 -4.62 -5.65 -6.99
CA GLY A 45 -5.99 -5.13 -6.93
C GLY A 45 -6.13 -3.76 -6.27
N PHE A 46 -5.03 -3.02 -6.10
CA PHE A 46 -5.08 -1.60 -5.74
C PHE A 46 -5.44 -0.77 -6.98
N VAL A 47 -6.18 0.31 -6.75
CA VAL A 47 -6.58 1.31 -7.73
C VAL A 47 -5.78 2.58 -7.46
N GLU A 48 -5.32 3.21 -8.53
CA GLU A 48 -4.67 4.52 -8.45
C GLU A 48 -5.74 5.60 -8.31
N GLU A 49 -5.66 6.36 -7.22
CA GLU A 49 -6.49 7.52 -6.96
C GLU A 49 -5.65 8.78 -7.13
N THR A 50 -6.23 9.82 -7.71
CA THR A 50 -5.52 11.08 -7.95
C THR A 50 -6.37 12.28 -7.57
N VAL A 51 -5.77 13.22 -6.85
CA VAL A 51 -6.31 14.58 -6.66
C VAL A 51 -5.38 15.55 -7.38
N PRO A 52 -5.78 16.04 -8.56
CA PRO A 52 -4.95 16.95 -9.34
C PRO A 52 -4.63 18.23 -8.56
N PRO A 53 -3.43 18.80 -8.71
CA PRO A 53 -2.34 18.38 -9.59
C PRO A 53 -1.21 17.57 -8.91
N LEU A 54 -1.31 17.26 -7.61
CA LEU A 54 -0.14 16.88 -6.80
C LEU A 54 -0.25 15.55 -6.07
N TYR A 55 -1.44 15.00 -5.88
CA TYR A 55 -1.61 13.81 -5.04
C TYR A 55 -2.00 12.61 -5.90
N SER A 56 -1.19 11.55 -5.83
CA SER A 56 -1.53 10.22 -6.33
C SER A 56 -1.24 9.22 -5.23
N TRP A 57 -2.16 8.32 -4.96
CA TRP A 57 -1.97 7.21 -4.04
C TRP A 57 -2.64 5.96 -4.59
N PHE A 58 -2.31 4.81 -4.02
CA PHE A 58 -2.97 3.55 -4.35
C PHE A 58 -3.86 3.14 -3.19
N GLN A 59 -5.06 2.65 -3.47
CA GLN A 59 -5.91 2.09 -2.43
C GLN A 59 -6.68 0.87 -2.91
N LEU A 60 -7.03 -0.02 -1.99
CA LEU A 60 -7.96 -1.09 -2.31
C LEU A 60 -9.36 -0.50 -2.59
N PRO A 61 -10.13 -1.12 -3.51
CA PRO A 61 -11.47 -0.65 -3.82
C PRO A 61 -12.38 -0.72 -2.58
N PRO A 62 -13.36 0.18 -2.48
CA PRO A 62 -14.29 0.18 -1.35
C PRO A 62 -15.15 -1.09 -1.35
N ASN A 63 -15.73 -1.41 -0.19
CA ASN A 63 -16.63 -2.55 0.03
C ASN A 63 -15.97 -3.94 -0.03
N LEU A 64 -14.64 -4.03 0.08
CA LEU A 64 -14.00 -5.30 0.38
C LEU A 64 -14.22 -5.66 1.85
N GLY A 65 -14.42 -6.95 2.14
CA GLY A 65 -14.40 -7.43 3.52
C GLY A 65 -12.97 -7.47 4.06
N ARG A 66 -12.80 -7.30 5.38
CA ARG A 66 -11.49 -7.27 6.06
C ARG A 66 -10.54 -8.39 5.61
N ARG A 67 -11.06 -9.62 5.49
CA ARG A 67 -10.27 -10.77 5.02
C ARG A 67 -9.72 -10.61 3.61
N GLU A 68 -10.51 -10.07 2.69
CA GLU A 68 -10.09 -9.84 1.31
C GLU A 68 -9.14 -8.65 1.20
N GLU A 69 -9.35 -7.60 2.01
CA GLU A 69 -8.38 -6.51 2.13
C GLU A 69 -7.01 -7.03 2.59
N ASN A 70 -6.99 -7.84 3.64
CA ASN A 70 -5.77 -8.40 4.22
C ASN A 70 -5.09 -9.38 3.23
N ALA A 71 -5.87 -10.22 2.54
CA ALA A 71 -5.35 -11.13 1.52
C ALA A 71 -4.67 -10.38 0.35
N ARG A 72 -5.29 -9.31 -0.17
CA ARG A 72 -4.71 -8.50 -1.24
C ARG A 72 -3.49 -7.71 -0.79
N SER A 73 -3.53 -7.18 0.43
CA SER A 73 -2.41 -6.47 1.05
C SER A 73 -1.22 -7.40 1.28
N GLY A 74 -1.46 -8.61 1.80
CA GLY A 74 -0.43 -9.63 1.97
C GLY A 74 0.17 -10.10 0.64
N ARG A 75 -0.66 -10.22 -0.41
CA ARG A 75 -0.17 -10.52 -1.77
C ARG A 75 0.73 -9.40 -2.30
N ALA A 76 0.34 -8.14 -2.11
CA ALA A 76 1.14 -6.99 -2.49
C ALA A 76 2.49 -6.98 -1.74
N LEU A 77 2.45 -7.16 -0.42
CA LEU A 77 3.65 -7.25 0.43
C LEU A 77 4.62 -8.33 -0.08
N ALA A 78 4.12 -9.54 -0.32
CA ALA A 78 4.93 -10.66 -0.79
C ALA A 78 5.58 -10.36 -2.15
N ALA A 79 4.80 -9.85 -3.11
CA ALA A 79 5.30 -9.54 -4.46
C ALA A 79 6.30 -8.38 -4.47
N LEU A 80 6.07 -7.34 -3.67
CA LEU A 80 7.00 -6.21 -3.54
C LEU A 80 8.31 -6.64 -2.90
N THR A 81 8.25 -7.46 -1.85
CA THR A 81 9.42 -7.99 -1.16
C THR A 81 10.22 -8.92 -2.07
N GLU A 82 9.55 -9.81 -2.83
CA GLU A 82 10.19 -10.68 -3.82
C GLU A 82 10.89 -9.89 -4.93
N ALA A 83 10.31 -8.76 -5.34
CA ALA A 83 10.89 -7.83 -6.30
C ALA A 83 12.03 -6.96 -5.73
N GLY A 84 12.37 -7.11 -4.44
CA GLY A 84 13.47 -6.40 -3.78
C GLY A 84 13.12 -5.00 -3.25
N TYR A 85 11.84 -4.64 -3.18
CA TYR A 85 11.41 -3.38 -2.58
C TYR A 85 11.29 -3.51 -1.07
N LEU A 86 11.66 -2.43 -0.37
CA LEU A 86 11.41 -2.26 1.06
C LEU A 86 9.99 -1.76 1.28
N VAL A 87 9.21 -2.49 2.05
CA VAL A 87 7.80 -2.20 2.32
C VAL A 87 7.61 -2.01 3.81
N ALA A 88 7.08 -0.86 4.21
CA ALA A 88 6.52 -0.71 5.55
C ALA A 88 5.09 -1.25 5.53
N PHE A 89 4.76 -2.16 6.46
CA PHE A 89 3.49 -2.88 6.42
C PHE A 89 2.79 -2.80 7.78
N ASP A 90 1.55 -2.34 7.77
CA ASP A 90 0.72 -2.25 8.97
C ASP A 90 0.38 -3.65 9.52
N PRO A 91 0.70 -3.95 10.80
CA PRO A 91 0.43 -5.25 11.39
C PRO A 91 -1.07 -5.61 11.44
N ASP A 92 -2.01 -4.65 11.45
CA ASP A 92 -3.45 -4.93 11.42
C ASP A 92 -3.92 -5.52 10.07
N LEU A 93 -3.07 -5.46 9.04
CA LEU A 93 -3.30 -6.11 7.74
C LEU A 93 -2.79 -7.55 7.70
N SER A 94 -2.01 -7.97 8.71
CA SER A 94 -1.52 -9.35 8.85
C SER A 94 -2.45 -10.25 9.65
N ASP A 95 -3.39 -9.68 10.39
CA ASP A 95 -4.34 -10.40 11.22
C ASP A 95 -5.57 -10.80 10.40
N ASP A 96 -5.86 -12.09 10.21
CA ASP A 96 -7.00 -12.55 9.41
C ASP A 96 -8.37 -12.20 10.04
N GLY A 97 -8.41 -11.61 11.24
CA GLY A 97 -9.63 -11.32 11.99
C GLY A 97 -10.43 -12.58 12.27
N ASP A 98 -10.02 -13.33 13.31
CA ASP A 98 -10.77 -14.47 13.86
C ASP A 98 -12.09 -14.03 14.53
#